data_AF-G4YLE2-F1
#
_entry.id   AF-G4YLE2-F1
#
_cell.length_a   1.000
_cell.length_b   1.000
_cell.length_c   1.000
_cell.angle_alpha   90.00
_cell.angle_beta   90.00
_cell.angle_gamma   90.00
#
_symmetry.space_group_name_H-M   'P 1'
#
loop_
_entity.id
_entity.type
_entity.pdbx_description
1 polymer ?
#
loop_
_entity_poly.entity_id
_entity_poly.type
_entity_poly.pdbx_seq_one_letter_code
_entity_poly.pdbx_strand_id
1 'polypeptide(L)'
;MPLNSVVPSNGNPLSATPVQPFSSWLLNQLMALRTRAKISKLGKYSAKRVESLEKYCQQTSPLRVILVCTLMPWPALILELIAEWIPLQDPSSGWKANIGAYIRLFIAISAAAGAALFQIRSTIPRLSPLKMAIISGGGGCCAVVVTVVVARFWVFPVPFSFFIFGPCVTVTFVILLLFLLRNTSGRASREEFQGSLRQKLSLIIAQVLLATVYITFNVGFARSSSLGRVALVLFLPVMKISLKHLLARLVLDIPESIPTVVVFTVDVFNGLYTSICMQSSGSWYTSLLMIF
;
A
#
# COMPACT_ATOMS: atom_id res chain seq x y z
N MET A 1 53.34 41.16 9.83
CA MET A 1 54.18 41.23 8.61
C MET A 1 55.61 41.54 9.05
N PRO A 2 56.67 41.00 8.41
CA PRO A 2 56.75 40.29 7.12
C PRO A 2 57.09 38.78 7.29
N LEU A 3 56.78 37.83 6.39
CA LEU A 3 56.95 37.63 4.93
C LEU A 3 58.30 36.97 4.52
N ASN A 4 58.19 35.67 4.26
CA ASN A 4 58.80 34.84 3.20
C ASN A 4 60.29 34.91 2.88
N SER A 5 60.89 33.73 2.80
CA SER A 5 61.61 33.33 1.58
C SER A 5 61.31 31.87 1.21
N VAL A 6 61.06 31.68 -0.08
CA VAL A 6 60.69 30.47 -0.83
C VAL A 6 61.95 29.85 -1.41
N VAL A 7 61.96 28.53 -1.69
CA VAL A 7 62.50 27.88 -2.92
C VAL A 7 62.21 26.36 -2.89
N PRO A 8 62.01 25.70 -4.05
CA PRO A 8 60.99 24.65 -4.24
C PRO A 8 61.49 23.25 -4.67
N SER A 9 60.53 22.31 -4.67
CA SER A 9 60.34 21.13 -5.53
C SER A 9 61.44 20.07 -5.68
N ASN A 10 61.09 18.82 -5.34
CA ASN A 10 61.19 17.73 -6.31
C ASN A 10 60.11 16.68 -6.02
N GLY A 11 59.20 16.51 -6.99
CA GLY A 11 58.14 15.52 -6.94
C GLY A 11 58.65 14.14 -7.35
N ASN A 12 58.24 13.13 -6.59
CA ASN A 12 58.08 11.78 -7.12
C ASN A 12 56.61 11.63 -7.51
N PRO A 13 56.26 11.54 -8.81
CA PRO A 13 54.95 11.08 -9.21
C PRO A 13 55.03 9.55 -9.22
N LEU A 14 54.40 8.87 -8.26
CA LEU A 14 54.00 7.45 -8.33
C LEU A 14 53.43 7.00 -6.97
N SER A 15 52.50 7.77 -6.39
CA SER A 15 51.52 7.16 -5.47
C SER A 15 50.44 6.53 -6.34
N ALA A 16 50.65 5.25 -6.68
CA ALA A 16 49.61 4.43 -7.28
C ALA A 16 48.36 4.57 -6.40
N THR A 17 47.31 5.20 -6.94
CA THR A 17 45.99 5.15 -6.33
C THR A 17 45.67 3.69 -6.09
N PRO A 18 45.40 3.25 -4.84
CA PRO A 18 45.09 1.85 -4.59
C PRO A 18 43.90 1.51 -5.46
N VAL A 19 44.12 0.66 -6.47
CA VAL A 19 43.08 0.18 -7.37
C VAL A 19 42.08 -0.53 -6.47
N GLN A 20 40.95 0.13 -6.20
CA GLN A 20 39.93 -0.47 -5.37
C GLN A 20 39.52 -1.80 -6.02
N PRO A 21 39.57 -2.92 -5.29
CA PRO A 21 39.17 -4.20 -5.86
C PRO A 21 37.77 -4.07 -6.47
N PHE A 22 37.57 -4.64 -7.66
CA PHE A 22 36.27 -4.57 -8.34
C PHE A 22 35.13 -5.04 -7.43
N SER A 23 35.38 -6.00 -6.55
CA SER A 23 34.44 -6.43 -5.51
C SER A 23 34.08 -5.34 -4.50
N SER A 24 35.03 -4.52 -4.04
CA SER A 24 34.73 -3.41 -3.12
C SER A 24 34.04 -2.25 -3.83
N TRP A 25 34.40 -1.96 -5.09
CA TRP A 25 33.69 -0.98 -5.90
C TRP A 25 32.25 -1.42 -6.19
N LEU A 26 32.05 -2.70 -6.55
CA LEU A 26 30.75 -3.30 -6.78
C LEU A 26 29.93 -3.34 -5.48
N LEU A 27 30.54 -3.72 -4.35
CA LEU A 27 29.90 -3.69 -3.03
C LEU A 27 29.50 -2.28 -2.64
N ASN A 28 30.33 -1.27 -2.91
CA ASN A 28 30.00 0.14 -2.66
C ASN A 28 28.88 0.65 -3.57
N GLN A 29 28.87 0.25 -4.84
CA GLN A 29 27.76 0.54 -5.76
C GLN A 29 26.47 -0.16 -5.34
N LEU A 30 26.53 -1.43 -4.95
CA LEU A 30 25.40 -2.20 -4.44
C LEU A 30 24.90 -1.63 -3.10
N MET A 31 25.79 -1.19 -2.22
CA MET A 31 25.42 -0.51 -0.97
C MET A 31 24.84 0.87 -1.25
N ALA A 32 25.37 1.63 -2.20
CA ALA A 32 24.82 2.92 -2.61
C ALA A 32 23.45 2.76 -3.27
N LEU A 33 23.27 1.77 -4.15
CA LEU A 33 21.99 1.38 -4.74
C LEU A 33 21.01 0.90 -3.68
N ARG A 34 21.44 0.08 -2.73
CA ARG A 34 20.63 -0.38 -1.58
C ARG A 34 20.24 0.78 -0.67
N THR A 35 21.12 1.76 -0.48
CA THR A 35 20.88 2.95 0.34
C THR A 35 19.94 3.93 -0.36
N ARG A 36 20.06 4.07 -1.69
CA ARG A 36 19.12 4.85 -2.53
C ARG A 36 17.76 4.16 -2.62
N ALA A 37 17.73 2.83 -2.68
CA ALA A 37 16.50 2.03 -2.67
C ALA A 37 15.82 1.94 -1.29
N LYS A 38 16.55 2.26 -0.20
CA LYS A 38 15.98 2.36 1.15
C LYS A 38 15.14 3.63 1.29
N ILE A 39 13.87 3.51 0.90
CA ILE A 39 12.81 4.52 1.11
C ILE A 39 12.57 4.84 2.59
N SER A 40 13.10 4.03 3.50
CA SER A 40 13.15 4.33 4.95
C SER A 40 13.77 5.71 5.26
N LYS A 41 14.65 6.26 4.41
CA LYS A 41 15.21 7.62 4.59
C LYS A 41 14.29 8.76 4.10
N LEU A 42 13.28 8.46 3.28
CA LEU A 42 12.34 9.46 2.77
C LEU A 42 11.22 9.78 3.75
N GLY A 43 10.94 8.87 4.70
CA GLY A 43 9.98 9.14 5.76
C GLY A 43 10.64 9.82 6.95
N LYS A 44 9.98 10.86 7.49
CA LYS A 44 10.37 11.48 8.75
C LYS A 44 9.53 10.85 9.85
N TYR A 45 10.16 10.18 10.81
CA TYR A 45 9.46 9.75 12.02
C TYR A 45 9.20 11.00 12.89
N SER A 46 7.96 11.22 13.29
CA SER A 46 7.64 12.31 14.22
C SER A 46 8.34 12.08 15.54
N ALA A 47 9.20 13.01 15.98
CA ALA A 47 9.82 12.94 17.30
C ALA A 47 8.77 12.82 18.41
N LYS A 48 7.64 13.54 18.28
CA LYS A 48 6.49 13.44 19.18
C LYS A 48 5.89 12.04 19.27
N ARG A 49 5.82 11.30 18.16
CA ARG A 49 5.26 9.94 18.16
C ARG A 49 6.22 8.96 18.82
N VAL A 50 7.52 9.08 18.56
CA VAL A 50 8.54 8.25 19.21
C VAL A 50 8.55 8.49 20.71
N GLU A 51 8.53 9.75 21.14
CA GLU A 51 8.45 10.11 22.56
C GLU A 51 7.16 9.59 23.21
N SER A 52 6.01 9.68 22.51
CA SER A 52 4.75 9.14 23.03
C SER A 52 4.75 7.62 23.13
N LEU A 53 5.41 6.93 22.19
CA LEU A 53 5.55 5.48 22.20
C LEU A 53 6.48 5.04 23.33
N GLU A 54 7.58 5.75 23.54
CA GLU A 54 8.50 5.49 24.63
C GLU A 54 7.81 5.67 25.99
N LYS A 55 7.09 6.78 26.20
CA LYS A 55 6.26 6.99 27.39
C LYS A 55 5.23 5.87 27.58
N TYR A 56 4.58 5.45 26.50
CA TYR A 56 3.61 4.36 26.55
C TYR A 56 4.27 3.02 26.97
N CYS A 57 5.43 2.68 26.39
CA CYS A 57 6.18 1.47 26.74
C CYS A 57 6.72 1.50 28.18
N GLN A 58 7.11 2.66 28.70
CA GLN A 58 7.58 2.81 30.08
C GLN A 58 6.45 2.72 31.10
N GLN A 59 5.25 3.20 30.76
CA GLN A 59 4.09 3.23 31.66
C GLN A 59 3.23 1.96 31.60
N THR A 60 3.42 1.11 30.58
CA THR A 60 2.52 0.00 30.28
C THR A 60 3.24 -1.34 30.39
N SER A 61 2.57 -2.36 30.91
CA SER A 61 3.14 -3.71 30.98
C SER A 61 3.43 -4.29 29.59
N PRO A 62 4.54 -5.04 29.41
CA PRO A 62 4.90 -5.64 28.12
C PRO A 62 3.83 -6.60 27.60
N LEU A 63 3.09 -7.25 28.50
CA LEU A 63 1.93 -8.08 28.15
C LEU A 63 0.85 -7.30 27.42
N ARG A 64 0.53 -6.09 27.88
CA ARG A 64 -0.49 -5.24 27.20
C ARG A 64 0.01 -4.77 25.85
N VAL A 65 1.30 -4.45 25.71
CA VAL A 65 1.89 -4.08 24.41
C VAL A 65 1.80 -5.25 23.43
N ILE A 66 2.22 -6.45 23.85
CA ILE A 66 2.14 -7.66 23.04
C ILE A 66 0.69 -7.90 22.63
N LEU A 67 -0.24 -7.90 23.59
CA LEU A 67 -1.66 -8.15 23.36
C LEU A 67 -2.29 -7.13 22.42
N VAL A 68 -1.95 -5.84 22.52
CA VAL A 68 -2.43 -4.82 21.57
C VAL A 68 -1.89 -5.10 20.16
N CYS A 69 -0.60 -5.40 20.03
CA CYS A 69 0.02 -5.70 18.73
C CYS A 69 -0.57 -6.97 18.08
N THR A 70 -0.82 -8.02 18.86
CA THR A 70 -1.42 -9.25 18.34
C THR A 70 -2.90 -9.11 18.06
N LEU A 71 -3.70 -8.46 18.92
CA LEU A 71 -5.15 -8.36 18.74
C LEU A 71 -5.57 -7.30 17.72
N MET A 72 -4.78 -6.24 17.51
CA MET A 72 -5.12 -5.16 16.56
C MET A 72 -5.54 -5.66 15.16
N PRO A 73 -4.87 -6.66 14.52
CA PRO A 73 -5.30 -7.17 13.22
C PRO A 73 -6.52 -8.11 13.27
N TRP A 74 -6.84 -8.74 14.41
CA TRP A 74 -7.88 -9.79 14.48
C TRP A 74 -9.27 -9.33 14.08
N PRO A 75 -9.77 -8.14 14.48
CA PRO A 75 -11.10 -7.70 14.07
C PRO A 75 -11.27 -7.65 12.56
N ALA A 76 -10.26 -7.17 11.83
CA ALA A 76 -10.28 -7.14 10.37
C ALA A 76 -10.22 -8.56 9.78
N LEU A 77 -9.34 -9.42 10.32
CA LEU A 77 -9.20 -10.81 9.86
C LEU A 77 -10.46 -11.63 10.12
N ILE A 78 -11.08 -11.52 11.30
CA ILE A 78 -12.31 -12.22 11.65
C ILE A 78 -13.44 -11.78 10.73
N LEU A 79 -13.55 -10.48 10.44
CA LEU A 79 -14.58 -9.97 9.54
C LEU A 79 -14.43 -10.53 8.12
N GLU A 80 -13.20 -10.55 7.58
CA GLU A 80 -12.91 -11.13 6.27
C GLU A 80 -13.14 -12.65 6.26
N LEU A 81 -12.74 -13.36 7.32
CA LEU A 81 -13.04 -14.77 7.47
C LEU A 81 -14.54 -14.99 7.41
N ILE A 82 -15.33 -14.31 8.26
CA ILE A 82 -16.82 -14.40 8.26
C ILE A 82 -17.40 -14.15 6.86
N ALA A 83 -16.87 -13.17 6.12
CA ALA A 83 -17.29 -12.94 4.74
C ALA A 83 -16.95 -14.13 3.84
N GLU A 84 -15.81 -14.78 4.04
CA GLU A 84 -15.36 -15.97 3.30
C GLU A 84 -16.17 -17.24 3.61
N TRP A 85 -16.80 -17.33 4.79
CA TRP A 85 -17.77 -18.39 5.10
C TRP A 85 -19.04 -18.33 4.23
N ILE A 86 -19.29 -17.20 3.54
CA ILE A 86 -20.43 -17.08 2.64
C ILE A 86 -20.14 -17.88 1.37
N PRO A 87 -20.92 -18.94 1.07
CA PRO A 87 -20.64 -19.80 -0.06
C PRO A 87 -20.80 -19.04 -1.37
N LEU A 88 -19.81 -19.20 -2.26
CA LEU A 88 -19.88 -18.75 -3.64
C LEU A 88 -20.73 -19.74 -4.43
N GLN A 89 -21.67 -19.22 -5.22
CA GLN A 89 -22.38 -20.03 -6.20
C GLN A 89 -21.49 -20.27 -7.43
N ASP A 90 -21.85 -21.25 -8.25
CA ASP A 90 -21.14 -21.50 -9.51
C ASP A 90 -21.23 -20.25 -10.41
N PRO A 91 -20.10 -19.70 -10.90
CA PRO A 91 -20.11 -18.57 -11.81
C PRO A 91 -20.93 -18.81 -13.09
N SER A 92 -21.09 -20.08 -13.51
CA SER A 92 -21.87 -20.48 -14.69
C SER A 92 -23.37 -20.18 -14.56
N SER A 93 -23.89 -20.12 -13.32
CA SER A 93 -25.29 -19.81 -13.01
C SER A 93 -25.68 -18.34 -13.30
N GLY A 94 -24.70 -17.52 -13.69
CA GLY A 94 -24.89 -16.15 -14.13
C GLY A 94 -25.03 -15.14 -12.98
N TRP A 95 -25.10 -13.86 -13.35
CA TRP A 95 -24.99 -12.76 -12.39
C TRP A 95 -26.15 -12.68 -11.38
N LYS A 96 -27.33 -13.25 -11.67
CA LYS A 96 -28.50 -13.18 -10.76
C LYS A 96 -28.43 -14.19 -9.61
N ALA A 97 -27.85 -15.36 -9.86
CA ALA A 97 -27.78 -16.45 -8.88
C ALA A 97 -26.64 -16.25 -7.86
N ASN A 98 -25.67 -15.39 -8.18
CA ASN A 98 -24.45 -15.19 -7.41
C ASN A 98 -24.59 -14.14 -6.30
N ILE A 99 -25.62 -14.27 -5.45
CA ILE A 99 -25.90 -13.33 -4.36
C ILE A 99 -24.76 -13.31 -3.33
N GLY A 100 -24.15 -14.48 -3.06
CA GLY A 100 -23.04 -14.59 -2.11
C GLY A 100 -21.84 -13.73 -2.50
N ALA A 101 -21.53 -13.65 -3.80
CA ALA A 101 -20.45 -12.81 -4.30
C ALA A 101 -20.68 -11.31 -4.03
N TYR A 102 -21.93 -10.84 -4.17
CA TYR A 102 -22.27 -9.44 -3.89
C TYR A 102 -22.24 -9.10 -2.40
N ILE A 103 -22.68 -10.02 -1.53
CA ILE A 103 -22.61 -9.82 -0.08
C ILE A 103 -21.14 -9.73 0.36
N ARG A 104 -20.28 -10.63 -0.13
CA ARG A 104 -18.83 -10.59 0.12
C ARG A 104 -18.21 -9.27 -0.33
N LEU A 105 -18.55 -8.82 -1.54
CA LEU A 105 -18.08 -7.54 -2.07
C LEU A 105 -18.55 -6.36 -1.22
N PHE A 106 -19.81 -6.36 -0.79
CA PHE A 106 -20.34 -5.33 0.10
C PHE A 106 -19.58 -5.26 1.43
N ILE A 107 -19.35 -6.41 2.08
CA ILE A 107 -18.65 -6.49 3.37
C ILE A 107 -17.21 -5.99 3.22
N ALA A 108 -16.46 -6.50 2.24
CA ALA A 108 -15.06 -6.14 2.03
C ALA A 108 -14.87 -4.64 1.75
N ILE A 109 -15.67 -4.07 0.84
CA ILE A 109 -15.57 -2.65 0.49
C ILE A 109 -16.05 -1.75 1.63
N SER A 110 -17.12 -2.14 2.34
CA SER A 110 -17.59 -1.39 3.50
C SER A 110 -16.53 -1.41 4.62
N ALA A 111 -15.92 -2.56 4.90
CA ALA A 111 -14.86 -2.70 5.88
C ALA A 111 -13.64 -1.83 5.53
N ALA A 112 -13.20 -1.86 4.27
CA ALA A 112 -12.10 -1.03 3.78
C ALA A 112 -12.40 0.48 3.92
N ALA A 113 -13.60 0.90 3.53
CA ALA A 113 -14.05 2.29 3.70
C ALA A 113 -14.15 2.69 5.18
N GLY A 114 -14.60 1.77 6.05
CA GLY A 114 -14.65 1.95 7.50
C GLY A 114 -13.26 2.13 8.11
N ALA A 115 -12.28 1.31 7.69
CA ALA A 115 -10.89 1.43 8.10
C ALA A 115 -10.28 2.77 7.66
N ALA A 116 -10.55 3.21 6.42
CA ALA A 116 -10.13 4.53 5.94
C ALA A 116 -10.74 5.67 6.77
N LEU A 117 -12.03 5.57 7.14
CA LEU A 117 -12.71 6.54 8.01
C LEU A 117 -12.15 6.54 9.43
N PHE A 118 -11.76 5.38 9.97
CA PHE A 118 -11.12 5.30 11.28
C PHE A 118 -9.79 6.07 11.28
N GLN A 119 -9.02 5.95 10.21
CA GLN A 119 -7.79 6.74 10.03
C GLN A 119 -8.09 8.25 9.89
N ILE A 120 -9.22 8.65 9.31
CA ILE A 120 -9.64 10.07 9.21
C ILE A 120 -10.13 10.60 10.56
N ARG A 121 -10.88 9.79 11.31
CA ARG A 121 -11.50 10.17 12.60
C ARG A 121 -10.46 10.58 13.64
N SER A 122 -9.28 9.96 13.64
CA SER A 122 -8.19 10.37 14.53
C SER A 122 -7.72 11.81 14.28
N THR A 123 -7.96 12.35 13.08
CA THR A 123 -7.66 13.74 12.72
C THR A 123 -8.86 14.67 12.91
N ILE A 124 -10.09 14.13 12.88
CA ILE A 124 -11.34 14.91 12.98
C ILE A 124 -12.33 14.16 13.90
N PRO A 125 -12.29 14.41 15.22
CA PRO A 125 -13.14 13.69 16.18
C PRO A 125 -14.65 13.97 16.04
N ARG A 126 -15.07 14.82 15.09
CA ARG A 126 -16.47 15.26 14.90
C ARG A 126 -17.34 14.30 14.08
N LEU A 127 -16.79 13.19 13.57
CA LEU A 127 -17.56 12.19 12.82
C LEU A 127 -18.26 11.20 13.77
N SER A 128 -19.58 11.32 13.89
CA SER A 128 -20.43 10.35 14.61
C SER A 128 -20.32 8.95 13.98
N PRO A 129 -20.37 7.87 14.78
CA PRO A 129 -20.30 6.48 14.27
C PRO A 129 -21.38 6.18 13.24
N LEU A 130 -22.59 6.75 13.38
CA LEU A 130 -23.66 6.59 12.40
C LEU A 130 -23.26 7.13 11.02
N LYS A 131 -22.60 8.30 10.99
CA LYS A 131 -22.13 8.92 9.74
C LYS A 131 -21.03 8.09 9.10
N MET A 132 -20.16 7.48 9.92
CA MET A 132 -19.14 6.56 9.42
C MET A 132 -19.78 5.32 8.79
N ALA A 133 -20.81 4.74 9.43
CA ALA A 133 -21.54 3.60 8.90
C ALA A 133 -22.23 3.94 7.56
N ILE A 134 -22.82 5.13 7.43
CA ILE A 134 -23.44 5.59 6.18
C ILE A 134 -22.40 5.70 5.05
N ILE A 135 -21.24 6.33 5.30
CA ILE A 135 -20.20 6.48 4.27
C ILE A 135 -19.63 5.10 3.88
N SER A 136 -19.33 4.26 4.88
CA SER A 136 -18.80 2.92 4.69
C SER A 136 -19.76 2.03 3.89
N GLY A 137 -21.02 1.93 4.32
CA GLY A 137 -22.06 1.17 3.61
C GLY A 137 -22.37 1.74 2.23
N GLY A 138 -22.35 3.07 2.07
CA GLY A 138 -22.52 3.72 0.77
C GLY A 138 -21.45 3.32 -0.24
N GLY A 139 -20.18 3.19 0.20
CA GLY A 139 -19.09 2.66 -0.62
C GLY A 139 -19.34 1.20 -1.05
N GLY A 140 -19.76 0.34 -0.12
CA GLY A 140 -20.13 -1.05 -0.42
C GLY A 140 -21.28 -1.17 -1.41
N CYS A 141 -22.36 -0.41 -1.20
CA CYS A 141 -23.51 -0.37 -2.10
C CYS A 141 -23.11 0.08 -3.51
N CYS A 142 -22.28 1.13 -3.62
CA CYS A 142 -21.77 1.58 -4.91
C CYS A 142 -21.00 0.47 -5.65
N ALA A 143 -20.11 -0.24 -4.95
CA ALA A 143 -19.35 -1.34 -5.54
C ALA A 143 -20.25 -2.45 -6.08
N VAL A 144 -21.27 -2.85 -5.31
CA VAL A 144 -22.24 -3.87 -5.73
C VAL A 144 -23.05 -3.40 -6.93
N VAL A 145 -23.61 -2.19 -6.88
CA VAL A 145 -24.43 -1.64 -7.98
C VAL A 145 -23.63 -1.57 -9.28
N VAL A 146 -22.42 -1.03 -9.24
CA VAL A 146 -21.55 -0.95 -10.42
C VAL A 146 -21.25 -2.36 -10.96
N THR A 147 -20.91 -3.30 -10.08
CA THR A 147 -20.60 -4.68 -10.48
C THR A 147 -21.81 -5.38 -11.11
N VAL A 148 -23.00 -5.23 -10.54
CA VAL A 148 -24.25 -5.80 -11.07
C VAL A 148 -24.61 -5.19 -12.42
N VAL A 149 -24.48 -3.86 -12.57
CA VAL A 149 -24.75 -3.18 -13.84
C VAL A 149 -23.80 -3.67 -14.92
N VAL A 150 -22.50 -3.73 -14.63
CA VAL A 150 -21.49 -4.20 -15.59
C VAL A 150 -21.70 -5.68 -15.93
N ALA A 151 -22.00 -6.52 -14.94
CA ALA A 151 -22.30 -7.94 -15.14
C ALA A 151 -23.54 -8.15 -16.01
N ARG A 152 -24.55 -7.27 -15.91
CA ARG A 152 -25.76 -7.31 -16.72
C ARG A 152 -25.49 -6.98 -18.19
N PHE A 153 -24.62 -6.01 -18.48
CA PHE A 153 -24.42 -5.50 -19.84
C PHE A 153 -23.20 -6.08 -20.56
N TRP A 154 -22.24 -6.68 -19.85
CA TRP A 154 -20.99 -7.15 -20.44
C TRP A 154 -20.76 -8.65 -20.24
N VAL A 155 -20.27 -9.07 -19.07
CA VAL A 155 -19.96 -10.47 -18.79
C VAL A 155 -19.90 -10.72 -17.28
N PHE A 156 -20.24 -11.93 -16.85
CA PHE A 156 -20.12 -12.41 -15.49
C PHE A 156 -19.27 -13.68 -15.44
N PRO A 157 -18.34 -13.84 -14.48
CA PRO A 157 -17.90 -12.85 -13.49
C PRO A 157 -17.18 -11.67 -14.15
N VAL A 158 -17.34 -10.47 -13.57
CA VAL A 158 -16.77 -9.25 -14.16
C VAL A 158 -15.25 -9.31 -14.12
N PRO A 159 -14.55 -9.21 -15.27
CA PRO A 159 -13.09 -9.18 -15.27
C PRO A 159 -12.62 -7.83 -14.75
N PHE A 160 -11.53 -7.82 -13.98
CA PHE A 160 -10.93 -6.58 -13.47
C PHE A 160 -11.89 -5.70 -12.64
N SER A 161 -12.85 -6.29 -11.92
CA SER A 161 -13.90 -5.55 -11.18
C SER A 161 -13.37 -4.38 -10.37
N PHE A 162 -12.21 -4.56 -9.72
CA PHE A 162 -11.56 -3.52 -8.92
C PHE A 162 -11.28 -2.22 -9.69
N PHE A 163 -10.90 -2.32 -10.97
CA PHE A 163 -10.68 -1.17 -11.84
C PHE A 163 -11.96 -0.46 -12.22
N ILE A 164 -13.05 -1.21 -12.33
CA ILE A 164 -14.35 -0.71 -12.78
C ILE A 164 -15.07 -0.01 -11.62
N PHE A 165 -15.19 -0.67 -10.47
CA PHE A 165 -15.87 -0.08 -9.32
C PHE A 165 -14.97 0.85 -8.48
N GLY A 166 -13.65 0.66 -8.49
CA GLY A 166 -12.72 1.39 -7.61
C GLY A 166 -12.82 2.92 -7.71
N PRO A 167 -12.79 3.52 -8.92
CA PRO A 167 -13.00 4.96 -9.10
C PRO A 167 -14.37 5.42 -8.60
N CYS A 168 -15.44 4.68 -8.93
CA CYS A 168 -16.81 4.99 -8.52
C CYS A 168 -16.97 4.99 -6.99
N VAL A 169 -16.38 4.01 -6.31
CA VAL A 169 -16.37 3.91 -4.85
C VAL A 169 -15.60 5.09 -4.24
N THR A 170 -14.45 5.45 -4.80
CA THR A 170 -13.62 6.56 -4.32
C THR A 170 -14.37 7.90 -4.44
N VAL A 171 -15.02 8.14 -5.59
CA VAL A 171 -15.85 9.33 -5.81
C VAL A 171 -17.02 9.36 -4.83
N THR A 172 -17.74 8.25 -4.68
CA THR A 172 -18.86 8.13 -3.73
C THR A 172 -18.41 8.40 -2.29
N PHE A 173 -17.28 7.83 -1.89
CA PHE A 173 -16.70 8.04 -0.57
C PHE A 173 -16.40 9.52 -0.31
N VAL A 174 -15.76 10.21 -1.26
CA VAL A 174 -15.45 11.64 -1.15
C VAL A 174 -16.72 12.47 -1.08
N ILE A 175 -17.69 12.22 -1.96
CA ILE A 175 -18.95 12.97 -1.99
C ILE A 175 -19.71 12.81 -0.67
N LEU A 176 -19.87 11.58 -0.17
CA LEU A 176 -20.58 11.32 1.10
C LEU A 176 -19.86 11.94 2.28
N LEU A 177 -18.52 11.86 2.32
CA LEU A 177 -17.71 12.46 3.37
C LEU A 177 -17.86 13.99 3.36
N LEU A 178 -17.73 14.65 2.21
CA LEU A 178 -17.89 16.10 2.08
C LEU A 178 -19.32 16.55 2.42
N PHE A 179 -20.33 15.81 1.96
CA PHE A 179 -21.73 16.12 2.23
C PHE A 179 -22.06 16.06 3.73
N LEU A 180 -21.66 14.98 4.40
CA LEU A 180 -21.94 14.79 5.83
C LEU A 180 -21.12 15.74 6.71
N LEU A 181 -19.93 16.15 6.28
CA LEU A 181 -19.12 17.16 6.97
C LEU A 181 -19.63 18.58 6.74
N ARG A 182 -20.14 18.89 5.54
CA ARG A 182 -20.81 20.17 5.27
C ARG A 182 -21.97 20.40 6.22
N ASN A 183 -22.70 19.34 6.55
CA ASN A 183 -23.84 19.42 7.46
C ASN A 183 -23.45 19.57 8.94
N THR A 184 -22.16 19.47 9.30
CA THR A 184 -21.70 19.47 10.70
C THR A 184 -20.70 20.54 11.09
N SER A 185 -20.05 21.23 10.14
CA SER A 185 -18.97 22.18 10.49
C SER A 185 -19.07 23.53 9.77
N GLY A 186 -18.74 24.59 10.52
CA GLY A 186 -18.60 25.97 10.04
C GLY A 186 -17.35 26.22 9.18
N ARG A 187 -17.31 27.37 8.50
CA ARG A 187 -16.36 27.73 7.42
C ARG A 187 -14.87 27.64 7.80
N ALA A 188 -14.46 28.02 9.01
CA ALA A 188 -13.04 28.07 9.40
C ALA A 188 -12.38 26.69 9.53
N SER A 189 -13.14 25.64 9.85
CA SER A 189 -12.63 24.26 9.98
C SER A 189 -12.44 23.56 8.62
N ARG A 190 -12.79 24.20 7.50
CA ARG A 190 -12.74 23.59 6.15
C ARG A 190 -11.35 23.58 5.54
N GLU A 191 -10.51 24.58 5.80
CA GLU A 191 -9.23 24.70 5.10
C GLU A 191 -8.21 23.69 5.62
N GLU A 192 -8.09 23.55 6.95
CA GLU A 192 -7.30 22.48 7.58
C GLU A 192 -7.82 21.08 7.20
N PHE A 193 -9.13 20.95 7.05
CA PHE A 193 -9.78 19.71 6.60
C PHE A 193 -9.40 19.35 5.15
N GLN A 194 -9.42 20.33 4.24
CA GLN A 194 -9.09 20.10 2.83
C GLN A 194 -7.64 19.63 2.67
N GLY A 195 -6.70 20.18 3.45
CA GLY A 195 -5.31 19.73 3.46
C GLY A 195 -5.18 18.27 3.89
N SER A 196 -5.76 17.91 5.04
CA SER A 196 -5.74 16.53 5.55
C SER A 196 -6.48 15.53 4.65
N LEU A 197 -7.58 15.95 4.03
CA LEU A 197 -8.34 15.12 3.09
C LEU A 197 -7.54 14.87 1.80
N ARG A 198 -6.93 15.90 1.20
CA ARG A 198 -6.09 15.76 -0.01
C ARG A 198 -4.95 14.78 0.23
N GLN A 199 -4.30 14.91 1.37
CA GLN A 199 -3.26 14.01 1.83
C GLN A 199 -3.74 12.54 1.88
N LYS A 200 -4.86 12.28 2.58
CA LYS A 200 -5.41 10.91 2.68
C LYS A 200 -5.98 10.38 1.36
N LEU A 201 -6.49 11.25 0.49
CA LEU A 201 -6.89 10.88 -0.86
C LEU A 201 -5.71 10.46 -1.73
N SER A 202 -4.58 11.15 -1.62
CA SER A 202 -3.34 10.73 -2.31
C SER A 202 -2.91 9.33 -1.87
N LEU A 203 -3.03 9.00 -0.57
CA LEU A 203 -2.79 7.64 -0.07
C LEU A 203 -3.75 6.60 -0.66
N ILE A 204 -5.04 6.92 -0.79
CA ILE A 204 -6.03 6.02 -1.41
C ILE A 204 -5.70 5.81 -2.89
N ILE A 205 -5.40 6.89 -3.63
CA ILE A 205 -5.00 6.81 -5.04
C ILE A 205 -3.73 5.97 -5.20
N ALA A 206 -2.75 6.15 -4.32
CA ALA A 206 -1.53 5.34 -4.28
C ALA A 206 -1.83 3.85 -4.04
N GLN A 207 -2.77 3.52 -3.17
CA GLN A 207 -3.20 2.13 -2.93
C GLN A 207 -3.94 1.53 -4.13
N VAL A 208 -4.82 2.29 -4.78
CA VAL A 208 -5.53 1.86 -6.01
C VAL A 208 -4.54 1.61 -7.15
N LEU A 209 -3.56 2.50 -7.32
CA LEU A 209 -2.47 2.34 -8.29
C LEU A 209 -1.62 1.09 -7.99
N LEU A 210 -1.31 0.85 -6.72
CA LEU A 210 -0.56 -0.33 -6.31
C LEU A 210 -1.30 -1.63 -6.65
N ALA A 211 -2.56 -1.73 -6.24
CA ALA A 211 -3.41 -2.89 -6.53
C ALA A 211 -3.53 -3.12 -8.05
N THR A 212 -3.73 -2.04 -8.80
CA THR A 212 -3.77 -2.02 -10.26
C THR A 212 -2.53 -2.66 -10.90
N VAL A 213 -1.34 -2.21 -10.49
CA VAL A 213 -0.07 -2.70 -11.06
C VAL A 213 0.11 -4.18 -10.79
N TYR A 214 -0.17 -4.64 -9.57
CA TYR A 214 -0.03 -6.06 -9.23
C TYR A 214 -1.07 -6.96 -9.90
N ILE A 215 -2.34 -6.52 -10.01
CA ILE A 215 -3.35 -7.29 -10.76
C ILE A 215 -2.94 -7.45 -12.22
N THR A 216 -2.47 -6.36 -12.84
CA THR A 216 -2.00 -6.37 -14.23
C THR A 216 -0.82 -7.31 -14.41
N PHE A 217 0.14 -7.28 -13.48
CA PHE A 217 1.27 -8.19 -13.45
C PHE A 217 0.82 -9.65 -13.37
N ASN A 218 -0.14 -9.97 -12.49
CA ASN A 218 -0.63 -11.33 -12.33
C ASN A 218 -1.33 -11.86 -13.58
N VAL A 219 -2.09 -11.03 -14.30
CA VAL A 219 -2.68 -11.42 -15.59
C VAL A 219 -1.59 -11.68 -16.64
N GLY A 220 -0.56 -10.83 -16.69
CA GLY A 220 0.61 -11.06 -17.54
C GLY A 220 1.32 -12.37 -17.20
N PHE A 221 1.50 -12.66 -15.91
CA PHE A 221 2.11 -13.89 -15.42
C PHE A 221 1.32 -15.13 -15.81
N ALA A 222 -0.01 -15.11 -15.60
CA ALA A 222 -0.91 -16.21 -15.94
C ALA A 222 -0.90 -16.55 -17.43
N ARG A 223 -0.75 -15.55 -18.31
CA ARG A 223 -0.72 -15.74 -19.77
C ARG A 223 0.68 -16.04 -20.35
N SER A 224 1.73 -15.97 -19.53
CA SER A 224 3.09 -16.14 -20.00
C SER A 224 3.50 -17.60 -20.14
N SER A 225 4.37 -17.88 -21.13
CA SER A 225 5.05 -19.17 -21.29
C SER A 225 6.00 -19.45 -20.12
N SER A 226 6.51 -20.69 -19.98
CA SER A 226 7.40 -21.09 -18.89
C SER A 226 8.61 -20.14 -18.72
N LEU A 227 9.26 -19.78 -19.83
CA LEU A 227 10.36 -18.79 -19.85
C LEU A 227 9.89 -17.37 -19.49
N GLY A 228 8.72 -16.96 -19.96
CA GLY A 228 8.13 -15.66 -19.62
C GLY A 228 7.79 -15.53 -18.13
N ARG A 229 7.36 -16.62 -17.47
CA ARG A 229 7.12 -16.64 -16.02
C ARG A 229 8.40 -16.43 -15.23
N VAL A 230 9.50 -17.07 -15.63
CA VAL A 230 10.82 -16.85 -14.99
C VAL A 230 11.28 -15.41 -15.16
N ALA A 231 11.15 -14.84 -16.36
CA ALA A 231 11.50 -13.44 -16.60
C ALA A 231 10.65 -12.46 -15.76
N LEU A 232 9.35 -12.70 -15.62
CA LEU A 232 8.47 -11.89 -14.79
C LEU A 232 8.78 -12.00 -13.29
N VAL A 233 9.17 -13.19 -12.82
CA VAL A 233 9.64 -13.37 -11.43
C VAL A 233 10.91 -12.56 -11.17
N LEU A 234 11.87 -12.56 -12.10
CA LEU A 234 13.06 -11.72 -12.01
C LEU A 234 12.74 -10.21 -12.08
N PHE A 235 11.61 -9.84 -12.69
CA PHE A 235 11.13 -8.47 -12.75
C PHE A 235 10.44 -7.99 -11.46
N LEU A 236 9.86 -8.89 -10.65
CA LEU A 236 9.23 -8.55 -9.36
C LEU A 236 10.07 -7.62 -8.45
N PRO A 237 11.36 -7.90 -8.17
CA PRO A 237 12.16 -7.02 -7.32
C PRO A 237 12.34 -5.61 -7.91
N VAL A 238 12.44 -5.48 -9.24
CA VAL A 238 12.54 -4.18 -9.92
C VAL A 238 11.21 -3.44 -9.83
N MET A 239 10.10 -4.12 -10.09
CA MET A 239 8.75 -3.58 -9.95
C MET A 239 8.49 -3.09 -8.53
N LYS A 240 8.84 -3.92 -7.54
CA LYS A 240 8.75 -3.62 -6.12
C LYS A 240 9.46 -2.31 -5.80
N ILE A 241 10.74 -2.17 -6.16
CA ILE A 241 11.53 -0.95 -5.89
C ILE A 241 10.91 0.26 -6.61
N SER A 242 10.48 0.10 -7.86
CA SER A 242 9.92 1.19 -8.67
C SER A 242 8.61 1.72 -8.09
N LEU A 243 7.69 0.83 -7.72
CA LEU A 243 6.43 1.16 -7.04
C LEU A 243 6.67 1.92 -5.75
N LYS A 244 7.63 1.45 -4.96
CA LYS A 244 8.00 2.04 -3.68
C LYS A 244 8.48 3.49 -3.85
N HIS A 245 9.25 3.79 -4.90
CA HIS A 245 9.64 5.17 -5.24
C HIS A 245 8.49 6.01 -5.82
N LEU A 246 7.66 5.42 -6.69
CA LEU A 246 6.53 6.11 -7.29
C LEU A 246 5.52 6.53 -6.23
N LEU A 247 5.15 5.63 -5.33
CA LEU A 247 4.26 5.93 -4.22
C LEU A 247 4.89 6.91 -3.22
N ALA A 248 6.20 6.83 -2.98
CA ALA A 248 6.88 7.83 -2.15
C ALA A 248 6.78 9.24 -2.76
N ARG A 249 6.82 9.37 -4.10
CA ARG A 249 6.61 10.66 -4.79
C ARG A 249 5.18 11.17 -4.67
N LEU A 250 4.19 10.28 -4.78
CA LEU A 250 2.77 10.63 -4.66
C LEU A 250 2.40 11.11 -3.24
N VAL A 251 3.14 10.64 -2.23
CA VAL A 251 2.88 10.89 -0.80
C VAL A 251 3.93 11.82 -0.18
N LEU A 252 4.66 12.60 -0.99
CA LEU A 252 5.71 13.51 -0.50
C LEU A 252 5.21 14.49 0.58
N ASP A 253 3.96 14.90 0.47
CA ASP A 253 3.32 15.84 1.39
C ASP A 253 3.00 15.22 2.78
N ILE A 254 3.23 13.92 2.97
CA ILE A 254 3.01 13.20 4.24
C ILE A 254 4.20 12.30 4.56
N PRO A 255 5.37 12.87 4.89
CA PRO A 255 6.59 12.10 5.12
C PRO A 255 6.43 11.06 6.25
N GLU A 256 5.51 11.26 7.18
CA GLU A 256 5.27 10.30 8.28
C GLU A 256 4.53 9.02 7.86
N SER A 257 3.79 9.04 6.74
CA SER A 257 3.02 7.87 6.26
C SER A 257 3.77 7.04 5.23
N ILE A 258 4.87 7.54 4.67
CA ILE A 258 5.67 6.86 3.64
C ILE A 258 6.22 5.50 4.15
N PRO A 259 6.88 5.40 5.32
CA PRO A 259 7.42 4.12 5.78
C PRO A 259 6.32 3.14 6.21
N THR A 260 5.28 3.63 6.87
CA THR A 260 4.30 2.77 7.53
C THR A 260 3.23 2.25 6.58
N VAL A 261 2.76 3.07 5.64
CA VAL A 261 1.68 2.67 4.72
C VAL A 261 2.25 2.24 3.38
N VAL A 262 3.10 3.04 2.75
CA VAL A 262 3.60 2.73 1.40
C VAL A 262 4.53 1.52 1.42
N VAL A 263 5.56 1.51 2.28
CA VAL A 263 6.54 0.42 2.28
C VAL A 263 5.90 -0.89 2.74
N PHE A 264 5.12 -0.86 3.83
CA PHE A 264 4.41 -2.04 4.33
C PHE A 264 3.42 -2.60 3.32
N THR A 265 2.54 -1.77 2.74
CA THR A 265 1.55 -2.25 1.77
C THR A 265 2.24 -2.81 0.52
N VAL A 266 3.29 -2.16 0.00
CA VAL A 266 4.06 -2.69 -1.14
C VAL A 266 4.69 -4.05 -0.79
N ASP A 267 5.25 -4.20 0.40
CA ASP A 267 5.87 -5.46 0.84
C ASP A 267 4.85 -6.59 1.01
N VAL A 268 3.68 -6.30 1.60
CA VAL A 268 2.58 -7.26 1.75
C VAL A 268 2.03 -7.68 0.39
N PHE A 269 1.73 -6.73 -0.49
CA PHE A 269 1.25 -7.06 -1.85
C PHE A 269 2.30 -7.88 -2.60
N ASN A 270 3.56 -7.46 -2.60
CA ASN A 270 4.62 -8.24 -3.22
C ASN A 270 4.66 -9.68 -2.69
N GLY A 271 4.61 -9.87 -1.36
CA GLY A 271 4.61 -11.19 -0.74
C GLY A 271 3.41 -12.05 -1.14
N LEU A 272 2.21 -11.46 -1.15
CA LEU A 272 1.00 -12.15 -1.59
C LEU A 272 1.10 -12.60 -3.05
N TYR A 273 1.53 -11.71 -3.95
CA TYR A 273 1.65 -12.04 -5.37
C TYR A 273 2.78 -13.03 -5.66
N THR A 274 3.91 -12.96 -4.94
CA THR A 274 4.95 -13.98 -4.99
C THR A 274 4.37 -15.34 -4.57
N SER A 275 3.59 -15.41 -3.50
CA SER A 275 2.93 -16.65 -3.07
C SER A 275 1.97 -17.21 -4.12
N ILE A 276 1.15 -16.36 -4.75
CA ILE A 276 0.26 -16.76 -5.86
C ILE A 276 1.07 -17.30 -7.05
N CYS A 277 2.18 -16.64 -7.40
CA CYS A 277 3.07 -17.10 -8.46
C CYS A 277 3.68 -18.47 -8.09
N MET A 278 4.09 -18.69 -6.85
CA MET A 278 4.62 -19.97 -6.38
C MET A 278 3.58 -21.09 -6.45
N GLN A 279 2.34 -20.84 -6.00
CA GLN A 279 1.25 -21.83 -6.06
C GLN A 279 0.88 -22.20 -7.50
N SER A 280 0.91 -21.23 -8.42
CA SER A 280 0.55 -21.45 -9.83
C SER A 280 1.66 -22.04 -10.70
N SER A 281 2.91 -22.02 -10.24
CA SER A 281 4.06 -22.45 -11.06
C SER A 281 4.27 -23.97 -11.08
N GLY A 282 3.70 -24.74 -10.14
CA GLY A 282 3.68 -26.22 -10.14
C GLY A 282 5.04 -26.94 -10.09
N SER A 283 6.16 -26.23 -10.22
CA SER A 283 7.52 -26.76 -10.28
C SER A 283 8.36 -26.25 -9.11
N TRP A 284 8.93 -27.18 -8.34
CA TRP A 284 9.69 -26.90 -7.12
C TRP A 284 10.92 -26.00 -7.35
N TYR A 285 11.51 -26.03 -8.55
CA TYR A 285 12.63 -25.17 -8.94
C TYR A 285 12.26 -23.67 -8.99
N THR A 286 11.08 -23.34 -9.51
CA THR A 286 10.60 -21.94 -9.54
C THR A 286 10.21 -21.42 -8.16
N SER A 287 9.81 -22.32 -7.25
CA SER A 287 9.52 -21.98 -5.86
C SER A 287 10.78 -21.67 -5.06
N LEU A 288 11.89 -22.39 -5.28
CA LEU A 288 13.19 -22.09 -4.68
C LEU A 288 13.78 -20.75 -5.14
N LEU A 289 13.62 -20.43 -6.42
CA LEU A 289 14.10 -19.16 -7.02
C LEU A 289 13.31 -17.94 -6.54
N MET A 290 12.08 -18.10 -6.02
CA MET A 290 11.25 -17.02 -5.47
C MET A 290 11.48 -16.74 -3.97
N ILE A 291 12.15 -17.67 -3.25
CA ILE A 291 12.48 -17.52 -1.83
C ILE A 291 13.75 -16.67 -1.63
N PHE A 292 14.64 -16.64 -2.63
CA PHE A 292 15.87 -15.85 -2.66
C PHE A 292 15.67 -14.49 -3.36
#